data_AF-A0A957JEC9-F1
#
_entry.id   AF-A0A957JEC9-F1
#
_cell.length_a   1.000
_cell.length_b   1.000
_cell.length_c   1.000
_cell.angle_alpha   90.00
_cell.angle_beta   90.00
_cell.angle_gamma   90.00
#
_symmetry.space_group_name_H-M   'P 1'
#
loop_
_entity.id
_entity.type
_entity.pdbx_description
1 polymer ?
#
loop_
_entity_poly.entity_id
_entity_poly.type
_entity_poly.pdbx_seq_one_letter_code
_entity_poly.pdbx_strand_id
1 'polypeptide(L)' 'MIDYARYLLAKRRLDDRSLNHQVWLALDSYLRGSSGCQILELGAGVGTMVERLQAAGLLTRADYTLLDGDGELLRLAR' A
#
# COMPACT_ATOMS: atom_id res chain seq x y z
N MET A 1 -3.32 15.57 13.76
CA MET A 1 -2.87 14.17 13.61
C MET A 1 -4.02 13.18 13.46
N ILE A 2 -4.92 13.01 14.46
CA ILE A 2 -6.10 12.11 14.33
C ILE A 2 -6.99 12.44 13.11
N ASP A 3 -7.10 13.72 12.78
CA ASP A 3 -7.92 14.18 11.65
C ASP A 3 -7.38 13.74 10.28
N TYR A 4 -6.05 13.74 10.10
CA TYR A 4 -5.45 13.32 8.84
C TYR A 4 -5.54 11.81 8.62
N ALA A 5 -5.29 11.00 9.66
CA ALA A 5 -5.52 9.56 9.61
C ALA A 5 -6.99 9.22 9.29
N ARG A 6 -7.94 9.95 9.90
CA ARG A 6 -9.36 9.82 9.61
C ARG A 6 -9.66 10.15 8.15
N TYR A 7 -9.08 11.23 7.62
CA TYR A 7 -9.21 11.58 6.21
C TYR A 7 -8.71 10.45 5.31
N LEU A 8 -7.49 9.94 5.53
CA LEU A 8 -6.89 8.85 4.73
C LEU A 8 -7.79 7.59 4.73
N LEU A 9 -8.31 7.20 5.90
CA LEU A 9 -9.22 6.07 6.01
C LEU A 9 -10.57 6.34 5.30
N ALA A 10 -11.11 7.56 5.41
CA ALA A 10 -12.37 7.93 4.78
C ALA A 10 -12.28 7.91 3.25
N LYS A 11 -11.13 8.29 2.67
CA LYS A 11 -10.92 8.29 1.21
C LYS A 11 -10.56 6.93 0.62
N ARG A 12 -10.31 5.90 1.44
CA ARG A 12 -9.90 4.55 0.98
C ARG A 12 -10.78 4.01 -0.15
N ARG A 13 -12.12 4.03 0.02
CA ARG A 13 -13.05 3.52 -1.00
C ARG A 13 -12.97 4.26 -2.33
N LEU A 14 -12.66 5.56 -2.29
CA LEU A 14 -12.46 6.36 -3.50
C LEU A 14 -11.15 5.96 -4.17
N ASP A 15 -10.06 5.85 -3.41
CA ASP A 15 -8.76 5.44 -3.97
C ASP A 15 -8.83 4.05 -4.59
N ASP A 16 -9.49 3.08 -3.93
CA ASP A 16 -9.61 1.70 -4.40
C ASP A 16 -10.21 1.62 -5.82
N ARG A 17 -11.17 2.50 -6.14
CA ARG A 17 -11.78 2.58 -7.49
C ARG A 17 -11.08 3.54 -8.44
N SER A 18 -10.14 4.35 -7.94
CA SER A 18 -9.44 5.39 -8.69
C SER A 18 -7.98 5.03 -8.99
N LEU A 19 -7.54 3.81 -8.66
CA LEU A 19 -6.23 3.33 -9.05
C LEU A 19 -6.07 3.32 -10.57
N ASN A 20 -4.87 3.71 -11.02
CA ASN A 20 -4.52 3.59 -12.42
C ASN A 20 -4.36 2.11 -12.79
N HIS A 21 -5.26 1.62 -13.64
CA HIS A 21 -5.31 0.22 -14.04
C HIS A 21 -4.02 -0.25 -14.76
N GLN A 22 -3.42 0.59 -15.60
CA GLN A 22 -2.23 0.22 -16.36
C GLN A 22 -1.02 0.03 -15.44
N VAL A 23 -0.84 0.92 -14.46
CA VAL A 23 0.21 0.80 -13.44
C VAL A 23 -0.01 -0.45 -12.58
N TRP A 24 -1.27 -0.72 -12.22
CA TRP A 24 -1.61 -1.92 -11.45
C TRP A 24 -1.23 -3.22 -12.17
N LEU A 25 -1.54 -3.33 -13.46
CA LEU A 25 -1.18 -4.51 -14.27
C LEU A 25 0.34 -4.66 -14.44
N ALA A 26 1.05 -3.55 -14.62
CA ALA A 26 2.50 -3.56 -14.72
C ALA A 26 3.15 -4.04 -13.41
N LEU A 27 2.63 -3.58 -12.27
CA LEU A 27 3.07 -4.02 -10.94
C LEU A 27 2.79 -5.51 -10.72
N ASP A 28 1.56 -5.99 -11.00
CA ASP A 28 1.21 -7.41 -10.86
C ASP A 28 2.12 -8.30 -11.72
N SER A 29 2.34 -7.91 -12.98
CA SER A 29 3.24 -8.64 -13.90
C SER A 29 4.68 -8.71 -13.36
N TYR A 30 5.19 -7.60 -12.84
CA TYR A 30 6.52 -7.55 -12.25
C TYR A 30 6.64 -8.44 -11.02
N LEU A 31 5.67 -8.38 -10.10
CA LEU A 31 5.69 -9.15 -8.86
C LEU A 31 5.55 -10.65 -9.12
N ARG A 32 4.73 -11.08 -10.08
CA ARG A 32 4.60 -12.50 -10.47
C ARG A 32 5.86 -13.07 -11.10
N GLY A 33 6.64 -12.24 -11.79
CA GLY A 33 7.92 -12.63 -12.36
C GLY A 33 9.06 -12.72 -11.33
N SER A 34 8.84 -12.24 -10.11
CA SER A 34 9.86 -12.24 -9.05
C SER A 34 9.78 -13.51 -8.18
N SER A 35 10.93 -14.07 -7.82
CA SER A 35 11.04 -15.21 -6.89
C SER A 35 10.98 -14.79 -5.40
N GLY A 36 10.86 -13.48 -5.16
CA GLY A 36 10.88 -12.83 -3.85
C GLY A 36 11.43 -11.41 -4.02
N CYS A 37 10.76 -10.40 -3.47
CA CYS A 37 11.21 -9.01 -3.59
C CYS A 37 11.18 -8.26 -2.25
N GLN A 38 12.08 -7.29 -2.13
CA GLN A 38 12.07 -6.31 -1.04
C GLN A 38 11.41 -5.04 -1.57
N ILE A 39 10.31 -4.64 -0.94
CA ILE A 39 9.52 -3.49 -1.35
C ILE A 39 9.61 -2.43 -0.26
N LEU A 40 9.96 -1.20 -0.65
CA LEU A 40 9.90 -0.02 0.20
C LEU A 40 8.78 0.89 -0.29
N GLU A 41 7.76 1.10 0.54
CA GLU A 41 6.70 2.07 0.28
C GLU A 41 7.04 3.41 0.92
N LEU A 42 7.11 4.46 0.10
CA LEU A 42 7.37 5.83 0.54
C LEU A 42 6.05 6.59 0.68
N GLY A 43 5.83 7.24 1.83
CA GLY A 43 4.57 7.91 2.12
C GLY A 43 3.44 6.91 2.39
N ALA A 44 3.74 5.85 3.14
CA ALA A 44 2.83 4.75 3.40
C ALA A 44 1.55 5.15 4.16
N GLY A 45 1.57 6.30 4.85
CA GLY A 45 0.49 6.78 5.70
C GLY A 45 0.06 5.70 6.68
N VAL A 46 -1.24 5.37 6.64
CA VAL A 46 -1.84 4.33 7.50
C VAL A 46 -1.81 2.92 6.88
N GLY A 47 -0.95 2.68 5.89
CA GLY A 47 -0.70 1.35 5.34
C GLY A 47 -1.77 0.80 4.38
N THR A 48 -2.64 1.65 3.82
CA THR A 48 -3.74 1.12 2.98
C THR A 48 -3.27 0.46 1.68
N MET A 49 -2.10 0.81 1.15
CA MET A 49 -1.60 0.22 -0.09
C MET A 49 -1.09 -1.21 0.11
N VAL A 50 -0.32 -1.48 1.17
CA VAL A 50 0.11 -2.86 1.48
C VAL A 50 -1.09 -3.77 1.74
N GLU A 51 -2.10 -3.30 2.49
CA GLU A 51 -3.35 -4.04 2.68
C GLU A 51 -4.06 -4.31 1.34
N ARG A 52 -4.09 -3.31 0.44
CA ARG A 52 -4.71 -3.44 -0.88
C ARG A 52 -4.01 -4.47 -1.76
N LEU A 53 -2.67 -4.44 -1.78
CA LEU A 53 -1.86 -5.40 -2.54
C LEU A 53 -1.99 -6.82 -1.97
N GLN A 54 -2.04 -6.96 -0.65
CA GLN A 54 -2.26 -8.24 0.03
C GLN A 54 -3.66 -8.79 -0.27
N ALA A 55 -4.71 -7.98 -0.11
CA ALA A 55 -6.09 -8.38 -0.35
C ALA A 55 -6.34 -8.79 -1.80
N ALA A 56 -5.63 -8.18 -2.75
CA ALA A 56 -5.68 -8.55 -4.16
C ALA A 56 -4.76 -9.73 -4.54
N GLY A 57 -4.00 -10.28 -3.58
CA GLY A 57 -3.11 -11.43 -3.81
C GLY A 57 -1.87 -11.11 -4.65
N LEU A 58 -1.48 -9.84 -4.76
CA LEU A 58 -0.27 -9.42 -5.48
C LEU A 58 1.00 -9.73 -4.67
N LEU A 59 0.91 -9.68 -3.33
CA LEU A 59 2.03 -10.00 -2.43
C LEU A 59 1.99 -11.48 -2.04
N THR A 60 2.67 -12.32 -2.81
CA THR A 60 2.80 -13.76 -2.51
C THR A 60 4.05 -14.07 -1.69
N ARG A 61 5.19 -13.45 -2.04
CA ARG A 61 6.46 -13.58 -1.31
C ARG A 61 7.25 -12.27 -1.42
N ALA A 62 7.15 -11.43 -0.38
CA ALA A 62 7.85 -10.15 -0.34
C ALA A 62 8.16 -9.73 1.11
N ASP A 63 9.30 -9.05 1.28
CA ASP A 63 9.58 -8.26 2.47
C ASP A 63 9.10 -6.84 2.21
N TYR A 64 8.09 -6.38 2.95
CA TYR A 64 7.45 -5.08 2.72
C TYR A 64 7.80 -4.13 3.86
N THR A 65 8.43 -3.00 3.55
CA THR A 65 8.81 -1.96 4.50
C THR A 65 8.01 -0.70 4.25
N LEU A 66 7.35 -0.18 5.29
CA LEU A 66 6.64 1.10 5.24
C LEU A 66 7.56 2.21 5.73
N LEU A 67 7.62 3.30 4.96
CA LEU A 67 8.28 4.54 5.37
C LEU A 67 7.32 5.71 5.22
N ASP A 68 7.18 6.48 6.29
CA ASP A 68 6.44 7.74 6.31
C ASP A 68 7.16 8.76 7.19
N GLY A 69 6.94 10.04 6.92
CA GLY A 69 7.48 11.13 7.73
C GLY A 69 6.70 11.34 9.03
N ASP A 70 5.46 10.85 9.10
CA ASP A 70 4.62 10.89 10.30
C ASP A 70 4.55 9.52 10.98
N GLY A 71 5.28 9.38 12.09
CA GLY A 71 5.33 8.14 12.87
C GLY A 71 3.98 7.73 13.48
N GLU A 72 3.06 8.66 13.72
CA GLU A 72 1.74 8.32 14.24
C GLU A 72 0.84 7.68 13.17
N LEU A 73 1.03 8.03 11.89
CA LEU A 73 0.36 7.31 10.80
C LEU A 73 0.85 5.87 10.70
N LEU A 74 2.17 5.66 10.82
CA LEU A 74 2.76 4.31 10.82
C LEU A 74 2.29 3.46 11.99
N ARG A 75 2.09 4.05 13.19
CA ARG A 75 1.50 3.33 14.32
C ARG A 75 0.08 2.81 14.07
N LEU A 76 -0.63 3.40 13.10
CA LEU A 76 -1.98 2.99 12.72
C LEU A 76 -2.01 1.99 11.55
N ALA A 77 -0.88 1.79 10.86
CA ALA A 77 -0.76 0.77 9.82
C ALA A 77 -0.87 -0.64 10.42
N ARG A 78 -1.48 -1.56 9.67
CA ARG A 78 -1.77 -2.94 10.09
C ARG A 78 -1.28 -3.96 9.08
#